data_AF-A0A9E2YDV2-F1
#
_entry.id   AF-A0A9E2YDV2-F1
#
_cell.length_a   1.000
_cell.length_b   1.000
_cell.length_c   1.000
_cell.angle_alpha   90.00
_cell.angle_beta   90.00
_cell.angle_gamma   90.00
#
_symmetry.space_group_name_H-M   'P 1'
#
loop_
_entity.id
_entity.type
_entity.pdbx_description
1 polymer ?
#
loop_
_entity_poly.entity_id
_entity_poly.type
_entity_poly.pdbx_seq_one_letter_code
_entity_poly.pdbx_strand_id
1 'polypeptide(L)' 'MAQIFHPGINVLAKASIFGAVLLGAVVGLAATAFDHSPYQNQAGIVRNQPIPFSHEHHVSGLGIDCRYCHT' A
#
# COMPACT_ATOMS: atom_id res chain seq x y z
N MET A 1 42.51 -6.40 -33.11
CA MET A 1 41.53 -7.00 -32.19
C MET A 1 40.16 -6.99 -32.86
N ALA A 2 39.47 -8.13 -32.92
CA ALA A 2 38.18 -8.24 -33.59
C ALA A 2 37.06 -7.70 -32.70
N GLN A 3 36.07 -7.05 -33.30
CA GLN A 3 34.91 -6.54 -32.60
C GLN A 3 33.99 -7.72 -32.20
N ILE A 4 33.87 -7.97 -30.90
CA ILE A 4 33.11 -9.12 -30.36
C ILE A 4 31.61 -8.80 -30.33
N PHE A 5 31.22 -7.56 -30.06
CA PHE A 5 29.82 -7.14 -29.96
C PHE A 5 29.43 -6.13 -31.04
N HIS A 6 28.29 -6.34 -31.68
CA HIS A 6 27.73 -5.40 -32.65
C HIS A 6 27.42 -4.04 -31.99
N PRO A 7 27.55 -2.88 -32.66
CA PRO A 7 27.35 -1.56 -32.04
C PRO A 7 25.96 -1.37 -31.41
N GLY A 8 24.95 -2.08 -31.93
CA GLY A 8 23.59 -2.09 -31.38
C GLY A 8 23.49 -2.62 -29.93
N ILE A 9 24.46 -3.39 -29.47
CA ILE A 9 24.50 -3.89 -28.08
C ILE A 9 24.59 -2.73 -27.08
N ASN A 10 25.17 -1.58 -27.44
CA ASN A 10 25.19 -0.40 -26.58
C ASN A 10 23.80 0.15 -26.29
N VAL A 11 22.90 0.10 -27.27
CA VAL A 11 21.51 0.54 -27.10
C VAL A 11 20.77 -0.43 -26.20
N LEU A 12 20.91 -1.74 -26.46
CA LEU A 12 20.25 -2.78 -25.66
C LEU A 12 20.73 -2.77 -24.20
N ALA A 13 22.04 -2.63 -23.96
CA ALA A 13 22.61 -2.57 -22.62
C ALA A 13 22.11 -1.34 -21.83
N LYS A 14 22.05 -0.17 -22.46
CA LYS A 14 21.51 1.03 -21.82
C LYS A 14 20.01 0.87 -21.53
N ALA A 15 19.25 0.41 -22.53
CA ALA A 15 17.82 0.22 -22.40
C ALA A 15 17.46 -0.78 -21.30
N SER A 16 18.21 -1.88 -21.18
CA SER A 16 17.96 -2.89 -20.14
C SER A 16 18.25 -2.37 -18.74
N ILE A 17 19.35 -1.62 -18.56
CA ILE A 17 19.70 -1.03 -17.25
C ILE A 17 18.64 -0.01 -16.82
N PHE A 18 18.32 0.97 -17.68
CA PHE A 18 17.32 1.97 -17.35
C PHE A 18 15.92 1.38 -17.21
N GLY A 19 15.58 0.41 -18.06
CA GLY A 19 14.32 -0.31 -18.00
C GLY A 19 14.14 -1.07 -16.69
N ALA A 20 15.19 -1.77 -16.22
CA ALA A 20 15.16 -2.48 -14.95
C ALA A 20 14.98 -1.54 -13.76
N VAL A 21 15.71 -0.42 -13.74
CA VAL A 21 15.59 0.59 -12.67
C VAL A 21 14.19 1.21 -12.65
N LEU A 22 13.67 1.61 -13.81
CA LEU A 22 12.33 2.19 -13.92
C LEU A 22 11.26 1.18 -13.48
N LEU A 23 11.35 -0.06 -13.95
CA LEU A 23 10.42 -1.12 -13.56
C LEU A 23 10.46 -1.35 -12.05
N GLY A 24 11.66 -1.45 -11.46
CA GLY A 24 11.82 -1.58 -10.02
C GLY A 24 11.18 -0.42 -9.25
N ALA A 25 11.37 0.82 -9.71
CA ALA A 25 10.76 2.00 -9.10
C ALA A 25 9.23 1.97 -9.19
N VAL A 26 8.67 1.62 -10.35
CA VAL A 26 7.22 1.52 -10.56
C VAL A 26 6.62 0.42 -9.68
N VAL A 27 7.24 -0.75 -9.64
CA VAL A 27 6.79 -1.87 -8.79
C VAL A 27 6.86 -1.49 -7.32
N GLY A 28 7.97 -0.86 -6.88
CA GLY A 28 8.12 -0.40 -5.51
C GLY A 28 7.05 0.64 -5.13
N LEU A 29 6.81 1.63 -5.98
CA LEU A 29 5.77 2.62 -5.76
C LEU A 29 4.39 1.97 -5.67
N ALA A 30 4.04 1.08 -6.60
CA ALA A 30 2.77 0.38 -6.59
C ALA A 30 2.58 -0.46 -5.32
N ALA A 31 3.62 -1.18 -4.88
CA ALA A 31 3.57 -1.97 -3.66
C ALA A 31 3.33 -1.10 -2.42
N THR A 32 4.05 0.02 -2.28
CA THR A 32 3.87 0.95 -1.15
C THR A 32 2.51 1.63 -1.17
N ALA A 33 2.00 1.98 -2.36
CA ALA A 33 0.67 2.57 -2.50
C ALA A 33 -0.43 1.57 -2.12
N PHE A 34 -0.26 0.29 -2.49
CA PHE A 34 -1.17 -0.77 -2.12
C PHE A 34 -1.15 -1.05 -0.61
N ASP A 35 0.03 -1.16 0.00
CA ASP A 35 0.18 -1.46 1.43
C ASP A 35 -0.46 -0.39 2.32
N HIS A 36 -0.30 0.88 1.95
CA HIS A 36 -0.91 2.01 2.68
C HIS A 36 -2.38 2.27 2.29
N SER A 37 -2.96 1.49 1.37
CA SER A 37 -4.32 1.72 0.90
C SER A 37 -5.37 1.23 1.93
N PRO A 38 -6.55 1.88 2.01
CA PRO A 38 -7.66 1.39 2.84
C PRO A 38 -8.20 0.04 2.36
N TYR A 39 -7.87 -0.38 1.13
CA TYR A 39 -8.20 -1.70 0.62
C TYR A 39 -7.52 -2.80 1.44
N GLN A 40 -6.26 -2.58 1.84
CA GLN A 40 -5.45 -3.58 2.54
C GLN A 40 -5.90 -3.79 4.00
N ASN A 41 -6.15 -2.71 4.73
CA ASN A 41 -6.58 -2.78 6.14
C ASN A 41 -8.11 -2.69 6.32
N GLN A 42 -8.84 -2.53 5.22
CA GLN A 42 -10.31 -2.44 5.18
C GLN A 42 -10.85 -1.27 6.03
N ALA A 43 -10.09 -0.18 6.14
CA ALA A 43 -10.52 1.04 6.81
C ALA A 43 -11.81 1.58 6.18
N GLY A 44 -12.75 2.01 7.03
CA GLY A 44 -14.07 2.50 6.61
C GLY A 44 -15.09 1.40 6.31
N ILE A 45 -14.71 0.12 6.29
CA ILE A 45 -15.65 -1.00 6.12
C ILE A 45 -16.31 -1.34 7.45
N VAL A 46 -17.59 -0.99 7.58
CA VAL A 46 -18.42 -1.36 8.74
C VAL A 46 -18.61 -2.87 8.78
N ARG A 47 -18.44 -3.45 9.97
CA ARG A 47 -18.61 -4.90 10.20
C ARG A 47 -19.92 -5.19 10.89
N ASN A 48 -20.56 -6.27 10.48
CA ASN A 48 -21.69 -6.81 11.21
C ASN A 48 -21.21 -7.37 12.55
N GLN A 49 -21.69 -6.76 13.63
CA GLN A 49 -21.42 -7.20 14.98
C GLN A 49 -22.56 -8.12 15.44
N PRO A 50 -22.29 -9.19 16.23
CA PRO A 50 -23.34 -10.05 16.78
C PRO A 50 -24.38 -9.28 17.61
N ILE A 51 -23.92 -8.20 18.25
CA ILE A 51 -24.74 -7.27 19.02
C ILE A 51 -24.48 -5.87 18.42
N PRO A 52 -25.51 -5.08 18.11
CA PRO A 52 -25.37 -3.78 17.47
C PRO A 52 -24.85 -2.73 18.47
N PHE A 53 -23.55 -2.77 18.77
CA PHE A 53 -22.92 -1.82 19.68
C PHE A 53 -22.63 -0.49 18.97
N SER A 54 -23.11 0.62 19.54
CA SER A 54 -22.89 1.97 19.00
C SER A 54 -21.99 2.79 19.91
N HIS A 55 -20.77 3.09 19.46
CA HIS A 55 -19.89 4.03 20.17
C HIS A 55 -20.49 5.44 20.24
N GLU A 56 -21.22 5.86 19.20
CA GLU A 56 -21.88 7.18 19.16
C GLU A 56 -22.89 7.34 20.30
N HIS A 57 -23.72 6.33 20.55
CA HIS A 57 -24.69 6.36 21.64
C HIS A 57 -24.01 6.46 23.01
N HIS A 58 -22.95 5.68 23.24
CA HIS A 58 -22.30 5.62 24.56
C HIS A 58 -21.42 6.85 24.85
N VAL A 59 -20.64 7.31 23.86
CA VAL A 59 -19.70 8.42 24.06
C VAL A 59 -20.43 9.76 23.95
N SER A 60 -21.03 10.04 22.79
CA SER A 60 -21.68 11.33 22.54
C SER A 60 -23.06 11.42 23.18
N GLY A 61 -23.79 10.31 23.27
CA GLY A 61 -25.15 10.29 23.83
C GLY A 61 -25.17 10.26 25.36
N LEU A 62 -24.40 9.36 25.98
CA LEU A 62 -24.40 9.16 27.44
C LEU A 62 -23.22 9.84 28.17
N GLY A 63 -22.18 10.27 27.45
CA GLY A 63 -21.00 10.91 28.05
C GLY A 63 -20.05 9.93 28.76
N ILE A 64 -20.10 8.64 28.42
CA ILE A 64 -19.24 7.62 29.03
C ILE A 64 -17.80 7.77 28.52
N ASP A 65 -16.82 7.84 29.43
CA ASP A 65 -15.39 7.91 29.11
C ASP A 65 -14.88 6.61 28.47
N CYS A 66 -14.00 6.71 27.47
CA CYS A 66 -13.46 5.55 26.74
C CYS A 66 -12.81 4.50 27.66
N ARG A 67 -12.20 4.93 28.77
CA ARG A 67 -11.51 4.05 29.73
C ARG A 67 -12.47 3.23 30.58
N TYR A 68 -13.75 3.56 30.59
CA TYR A 68 -14.75 2.75 31.28
C TYR A 68 -14.85 1.34 30.68
N CYS A 69 -14.72 1.22 29.35
CA CYS A 69 -14.77 -0.06 28.64
C CYS A 69 -13.39 -0.58 28.17
N HIS A 70 -12.42 0.32 27.92
CA HIS A 70 -11.10 -0.03 27.41
C HIS A 70 -10.01 0.13 28.49
N THR A 71 -9.83 -0.90 29.33
CA THR A 71 -8.74 -1.01 30.31
C THR A 71 -7.49 -1.64 29.75
#